data_AF-A0A635WG54-F1
#
_entry.id   AF-A0A635WG54-F1
#
_cell.length_a   1.000
_cell.length_b   1.000
_cell.length_c   1.000
_cell.angle_alpha   90.00
_cell.angle_beta   90.00
_cell.angle_gamma   90.00
#
_symmetry.space_group_name_H-M   'P 1'
#
loop_
_entity.id
_entity.type
_entity.pdbx_description
1 polymer ?
#
loop_
_entity_poly.entity_id
_entity_poly.type
_entity_poly.pdbx_seq_one_letter_code
_entity_poly.pdbx_strand_id
1 'polypeptide(L)' 'MKRMKLVLTVSLMFSSSAAFADLQCGGYRLHAADNGWTKINGEQVTSQKIKFLGKKDDWDNVKTDMG' A
#
# COMPACT_ATOMS: atom_id res chain seq x y z
N MET A 1 -1.29 37.12 -14.68
CA MET A 1 -0.62 35.81 -14.89
C MET A 1 0.19 35.30 -13.69
N LYS A 2 0.96 36.14 -12.96
CA LYS A 2 1.81 35.69 -11.84
C LYS A 2 1.04 35.03 -10.68
N ARG A 3 -0.13 35.59 -10.32
CA ARG A 3 -1.03 35.04 -9.29
C ARG A 3 -1.66 33.70 -9.71
N MET A 4 -2.01 33.55 -10.98
CA MET A 4 -2.59 32.31 -11.53
C MET A 4 -1.58 31.16 -11.51
N LYS A 5 -0.31 31.45 -11.83
CA LYS A 5 0.79 30.48 -11.69
C LYS A 5 1.00 30.05 -10.24
N LEU A 6 0.96 30.99 -9.29
CA LEU A 6 1.10 30.70 -7.87
C LEU A 6 -0.03 29.78 -7.36
N VAL A 7 -1.28 30.08 -7.72
CA VAL A 7 -2.44 29.25 -7.34
C VAL A 7 -2.30 27.83 -7.90
N LEU A 8 -1.88 27.68 -9.16
CA LEU A 8 -1.69 26.37 -9.79
C LEU A 8 -0.59 25.55 -9.07
N THR A 9 0.55 26.16 -8.77
CA THR A 9 1.65 25.50 -8.05
C THR A 9 1.22 25.05 -6.66
N VAL A 10 0.48 25.89 -5.92
CA VAL A 10 -0.04 25.52 -4.59
C VAL A 10 -1.03 24.37 -4.71
N SER A 11 -1.97 24.41 -5.66
CA SER A 11 -2.97 23.35 -5.83
C SER A 11 -2.35 21.98 -6.13
N LEU A 12 -1.24 21.94 -6.89
CA LEU A 12 -0.54 20.71 -7.25
C LEU A 12 0.22 20.09 -6.07
N MET A 13 0.57 20.87 -5.04
CA MET A 13 1.21 20.34 -3.84
C MET A 13 0.22 19.63 -2.89
N PHE A 14 -1.07 19.93 -3.00
CA PHE A 14 -2.11 19.30 -2.18
C PHE A 14 -2.80 18.12 -2.87
N SER A 15 -2.47 17.84 -4.13
CA SER A 15 -2.96 16.65 -4.84
C SER A 15 -2.12 15.42 -4.49
N SER A 16 -2.22 14.94 -3.25
CA SER A 16 -1.75 13.60 -2.89
C SER A 16 -2.82 12.58 -3.25
N SER A 17 -2.51 11.66 -4.16
CA SER A 17 -3.38 10.50 -4.43
C SER A 17 -3.33 9.54 -3.25
N ALA A 18 -4.51 9.15 -2.74
CA ALA A 18 -4.59 8.03 -1.81
C ALA A 18 -4.05 6.76 -2.49
N ALA A 19 -3.08 6.09 -1.85
CA ALA A 19 -2.63 4.78 -2.30
C ALA A 19 -3.59 3.73 -1.73
N PHE A 20 -4.28 3.02 -2.60
CA PHE A 20 -5.12 1.89 -2.23
C PHE A 20 -4.28 0.63 -2.34
N ALA A 21 -3.91 0.04 -1.20
CA ALA A 21 -3.04 -1.14 -1.13
C ALA A 21 -3.84 -2.45 -1.04
N ASP A 22 -4.93 -2.54 -1.78
CA ASP A 22 -5.79 -3.73 -1.82
C ASP A 22 -5.45 -4.59 -3.02
N LEU A 23 -5.22 -5.87 -2.78
CA LEU A 23 -4.96 -6.87 -3.80
C LEU A 23 -6.14 -7.85 -3.89
N GLN A 24 -6.69 -8.03 -5.09
CA GLN A 24 -7.77 -8.99 -5.32
C GLN A 24 -7.22 -10.26 -5.98
N CYS A 25 -7.44 -11.41 -5.35
CA CYS A 25 -7.08 -12.73 -5.88
C CYS A 25 -8.28 -13.67 -5.78
N GLY A 26 -9.02 -13.83 -6.89
CA GLY A 26 -10.26 -14.61 -6.90
C GLY A 26 -11.26 -14.09 -5.85
N GLY A 27 -11.70 -14.96 -4.93
CA GLY A 27 -12.60 -14.61 -3.83
C GLY A 27 -11.93 -14.00 -2.59
N TYR A 28 -10.62 -13.74 -2.64
CA TYR A 28 -9.86 -13.18 -1.52
C TYR A 28 -9.44 -11.74 -1.81
N ARG A 29 -9.82 -10.83 -0.91
CA ARG A 29 -9.36 -9.45 -0.89
C ARG A 29 -8.32 -9.30 0.22
N LEU A 30 -7.09 -9.03 -0.16
CA LEU A 30 -6.00 -8.74 0.76
C LEU A 30 -5.90 -7.23 0.90
N HIS A 31 -5.90 -6.74 2.13
CA HIS A 31 -5.77 -5.32 2.45
C HIS A 31 -4.57 -5.14 3.37
N ALA A 32 -3.57 -4.39 2.94
CA ALA A 32 -2.47 -3.99 3.82
C ALA A 32 -2.96 -2.85 4.74
N ALA A 33 -3.27 -3.20 5.99
CA ALA A 33 -3.83 -2.24 6.93
C ALA A 33 -2.77 -1.32 7.53
N ASP A 34 -3.23 -0.19 8.06
CA ASP A 34 -2.40 0.88 8.62
C ASP A 34 -1.51 0.44 9.79
N ASN A 35 -1.85 -0.67 10.44
CA ASN A 35 -1.09 -1.27 11.54
C ASN A 35 0.03 -2.22 11.06
N GLY A 36 0.27 -2.29 9.75
CA GLY A 36 1.29 -3.14 9.13
C GLY A 36 0.88 -4.60 8.95
N TRP A 37 -0.34 -4.98 9.37
CA TRP A 37 -0.87 -6.32 9.18
C TRP A 37 -1.73 -6.42 7.93
N THR A 38 -1.67 -7.57 7.28
CA THR A 38 -2.61 -7.89 6.21
C THR A 38 -3.95 -8.34 6.79
N LYS A 39 -5.04 -7.84 6.22
CA LYS A 39 -6.37 -8.39 6.42
C LYS A 39 -6.79 -9.17 5.18
N ILE A 40 -7.36 -10.35 5.36
CA ILE A 40 -7.97 -11.15 4.30
C ILE A 40 -9.49 -11.07 4.49
N ASN A 41 -10.20 -10.57 3.47
CA ASN A 41 -11.65 -10.37 3.51
C ASN A 41 -12.13 -9.56 4.73
N GLY A 42 -11.31 -8.61 5.18
CA GLY A 42 -11.59 -7.74 6.33
C GLY A 42 -11.15 -8.30 7.69
N GLU A 43 -10.73 -9.56 7.76
CA GLU A 43 -10.26 -10.19 8.99
C GLU A 43 -8.73 -10.17 9.06
N GLN A 44 -8.17 -9.83 10.23
CA GLN A 44 -6.72 -9.80 10.41
C GLN A 44 -6.16 -11.21 10.49
N VAL A 45 -5.05 -11.46 9.79
CA VAL A 45 -4.36 -12.75 9.85
C VAL A 45 -3.76 -12.99 11.23
N THR A 46 -3.69 -14.24 11.66
CA THR A 46 -3.11 -14.64 12.96
C THR A 46 -1.59 -14.69 12.91
N SER A 47 -1.01 -14.88 11.72
CA SER A 47 0.42 -14.86 11.48
C SER A 47 0.77 -14.20 10.15
N GLN A 48 1.93 -13.53 10.10
CA GLN A 48 2.45 -12.89 8.90
C GLN A 48 3.97 -12.99 8.87
N LYS A 49 4.50 -13.83 7.99
CA LYS A 49 5.95 -14.02 7.82
C LYS A 49 6.38 -13.49 6.47
N ILE A 50 7.30 -12.53 6.47
CA ILE A 50 7.83 -11.91 5.25
C ILE A 50 9.25 -12.42 5.01
N LYS A 51 9.49 -12.96 3.82
CA LYS A 51 10.82 -13.38 3.36
C LYS A 51 11.19 -12.61 2.09
N PHE A 52 12.30 -11.89 2.14
CA PHE A 52 12.91 -11.30 0.95
C PHE A 52 13.51 -12.43 0.09
N LEU A 53 13.11 -12.50 -1.17
CA LEU A 53 13.59 -13.47 -2.13
C LEU A 53 14.92 -13.04 -2.77
N GLY A 54 15.17 -11.73 -2.79
CA GLY A 54 16.40 -11.12 -3.29
C GLY A 54 17.24 -10.51 -2.18
N LYS A 55 17.52 -9.21 -2.30
CA LYS A 55 18.28 -8.46 -1.30
C LYS A 55 17.42 -8.14 -0.08
N LYS A 56 18.06 -7.90 1.06
CA LYS A 56 17.37 -7.37 2.23
C LYS A 56 16.67 -6.04 1.87
N ASP A 57 15.44 -5.89 2.33
CA ASP A 57 14.57 -4.72 2.15
C ASP A 57 14.09 -4.48 0.69
N ASP A 58 14.18 -5.49 -0.17
CA ASP A 58 13.61 -5.52 -1.53
C ASP A 58 12.11 -5.88 -1.48
N TRP A 59 11.28 -4.88 -1.17
CA TRP A 59 9.82 -5.04 -0.98
C TRP A 59 9.06 -5.44 -2.24
N ASP A 60 9.67 -5.27 -3.42
CA ASP A 60 9.11 -5.74 -4.69
C ASP A 60 9.24 -7.26 -4.85
N ASN A 61 10.15 -7.89 -4.09
CA ASN A 61 10.50 -9.31 -4.20
C ASN A 61 10.35 -10.03 -2.85
N VAL A 62 9.14 -10.02 -2.30
CA VAL A 62 8.81 -10.70 -1.05
C VAL A 62 7.88 -11.89 -1.26
N LYS A 63 8.10 -12.94 -0.46
CA LYS A 63 7.09 -13.97 -0.18
C LYS A 63 6.50 -13.70 1.19
N THR A 64 5.17 -13.62 1.26
CA THR A 64 4.45 -13.48 2.52
C THR A 64 3.63 -14.73 2.78
N ASP A 65 3.91 -15.44 3.87
CA ASP A 65 3.10 -16.55 4.36
C ASP A 65 2.18 -16.04 5.47
N MET A 66 0.88 -16.25 5.29
CA MET A 66 -0.19 -15.75 6.15
C MET A 66 -1.12 -16.90 6.54
N GLY A 67 -1.58 -16.90 7.79
CA GLY A 67 -2.52 -17.88 8.33
C GLY A 67 -3.33 -17.30 9.47
#